data_AF-A0A0F9A9W1-F1
#
_entry.id   AF-A0A0F9A9W1-F1
#
_cell.length_a   1.000
_cell.length_b   1.000
_cell.length_c   1.000
_cell.angle_alpha   90.00
_cell.angle_beta   90.00
_cell.angle_gamma   90.00
#
_symmetry.space_group_name_H-M   'P 1'
#
loop_
_entity.id
_entity.type
_entity.pdbx_description
1 polymer ?
#
loop_
_entity_poly.entity_id
_entity_poly.type
_entity_poly.pdbx_seq_one_letter_code
_entity_poly.pdbx_strand_id
1 'polypeptide(L)'
;DYIEQTAIANPHADIIYINPEGDKIRYSKTSKELPVEPKEIKPHPYGIELGILIKMLHDTKAKILQSFLMKDFSRVSAKVAKEICKKANLYEKARPTRIAAQEADALYKAIKLTKIMNPPTDCISPIGDELIIHGLKKQINADFFVSNTRAPTVYRGNPFLIEVGLAYGGDLPEEGLIRLLRFANRVPLQYQQSACVITESVINTAWRNYGLQQSSGALPTGPVILMVHLASVWVPFTSESKESIAPYPEIEKEIKLALQECGRHLSKFIRKKKKAAEEIKKKSYIKKYIPHIGIALKEILNLNDKQERKIVNTLTDILERSRS
;
A
#
# COMPACT_ATOMS: atom_id res chain seq x y z
N ASP A 1 19.80 3.02 4.85
CA ASP A 1 18.63 2.73 4.00
C ASP A 1 18.02 1.34 4.17
N TYR A 2 18.67 0.24 3.79
CA TYR A 2 18.01 -1.09 3.82
C TYR A 2 17.53 -1.48 5.23
N ILE A 3 18.40 -1.27 6.23
CA ILE A 3 18.10 -1.59 7.63
C ILE A 3 16.98 -0.70 8.18
N GLU A 4 16.99 0.60 7.86
CA GLU A 4 15.92 1.54 8.22
C GLU A 4 14.57 1.08 7.65
N GLN A 5 14.52 0.77 6.35
CA GLN A 5 13.30 0.26 5.70
C GLN A 5 12.84 -1.08 6.29
N THR A 6 13.78 -1.96 6.62
CA THR A 6 13.49 -3.24 7.27
C THR A 6 12.90 -3.04 8.66
N ALA A 7 13.39 -2.05 9.44
CA ALA A 7 12.84 -1.69 10.74
C ALA A 7 11.41 -1.12 10.63
N ILE A 8 11.11 -0.35 9.57
CA ILE A 8 9.75 0.15 9.30
C ILE A 8 8.78 -1.01 9.03
N ALA A 9 9.17 -1.96 8.18
CA ALA A 9 8.31 -3.10 7.82
C ALA A 9 8.19 -4.16 8.94
N ASN A 10 9.14 -4.19 9.88
CA ASN A 10 9.20 -5.17 10.96
C ASN A 10 9.23 -4.48 12.34
N PRO A 11 8.13 -3.83 12.76
CA PRO A 11 8.09 -3.05 14.01
C PRO A 11 8.24 -3.89 15.28
N HIS A 12 8.18 -5.22 15.18
CA HIS A 12 8.40 -6.16 16.28
C HIS A 12 9.89 -6.50 16.51
N ALA A 13 10.75 -6.20 15.53
CA ALA A 13 12.18 -6.50 15.58
C ALA A 13 12.98 -5.38 16.24
N ASP A 14 14.00 -5.75 17.03
CA ASP A 14 15.03 -4.84 17.55
C ASP A 14 16.32 -5.11 16.76
N ILE A 15 16.77 -4.13 15.99
CA ILE A 15 17.88 -4.30 15.04
C ILE A 15 19.03 -3.42 15.49
N ILE A 16 20.19 -4.03 15.74
CA ILE A 16 21.43 -3.31 16.04
C ILE A 16 22.37 -3.50 14.85
N TYR A 17 22.70 -2.40 14.19
CA TYR A 17 23.69 -2.38 13.12
C TYR A 17 24.96 -1.72 13.63
N ILE A 18 26.09 -2.37 13.39
CA ILE A 18 27.43 -1.82 13.65
C ILE A 18 28.06 -1.62 12.29
N ASN A 19 28.33 -0.36 11.91
CA ASN A 19 28.97 -0.07 10.64
C ASN A 19 30.47 -0.49 10.69
N PRO A 20 31.18 -0.54 9.54
CA PRO A 20 32.60 -0.83 9.51
C PRO A 20 33.49 0.14 10.32
N GLU A 21 32.99 1.34 10.62
CA GLU A 21 33.69 2.38 11.40
C GLU A 21 33.49 2.21 12.92
N GLY A 22 32.59 1.30 13.34
CA GLY A 22 32.30 1.00 14.74
C GLY A 22 31.08 1.74 15.32
N ASP A 23 30.43 2.61 14.56
CA ASP A 23 29.19 3.28 14.97
C ASP A 23 28.05 2.28 15.11
N LYS A 24 27.40 2.35 16.27
CA LYS A 24 26.24 1.51 16.58
C LYS A 24 24.96 2.28 16.33
N ILE A 25 24.19 1.82 15.37
CA ILE A 25 22.85 2.32 15.08
C ILE A 25 21.85 1.28 15.56
N ARG A 26 20.99 1.66 16.52
CA ARG A 26 19.94 0.78 17.05
C ARG A 26 18.56 1.23 16.61
N TYR A 27 17.85 0.33 15.96
CA TYR A 27 16.44 0.43 15.63
C TYR A 27 15.63 -0.40 16.64
N SER A 28 15.20 0.24 17.72
CA SER A 28 14.39 -0.39 18.77
C SER A 28 13.04 -0.84 18.24
N LYS A 29 12.57 -2.02 18.65
CA LYS A 29 11.19 -2.47 18.38
C LYS A 29 10.14 -1.47 18.90
N THR A 30 9.05 -1.34 18.16
CA THR A 30 7.89 -0.50 18.50
C THR A 30 6.70 -1.34 18.98
N SER A 31 6.61 -2.60 18.56
CA SER A 31 5.58 -3.54 19.02
C SER A 31 6.19 -4.75 19.72
N LYS A 32 5.44 -5.33 20.67
CA LYS A 32 5.74 -6.64 21.26
C LYS A 32 4.96 -7.76 20.60
N GLU A 33 3.94 -7.43 19.81
CA GLU A 33 3.09 -8.40 19.13
C GLU A 33 3.84 -8.98 17.95
N LEU A 34 3.92 -10.31 17.93
CA LEU A 34 4.51 -11.04 16.83
C LEU A 34 3.49 -11.19 15.68
N PRO A 35 3.96 -11.15 14.43
CA PRO A 35 3.15 -11.50 13.27
C PRO A 35 2.54 -12.89 13.39
N VAL A 36 1.34 -13.06 12.86
CA VAL A 36 0.75 -14.40 12.71
C VAL A 36 1.61 -15.20 11.73
N GLU A 37 2.00 -16.41 12.12
CA GLU A 37 2.76 -17.30 11.25
C GLU A 37 1.90 -17.73 10.05
N PRO A 38 2.41 -17.58 8.81
CA PRO A 38 1.68 -18.00 7.64
C PRO A 38 1.55 -19.53 7.61
N LYS A 39 0.36 -20.03 7.27
CA LYS A 39 0.14 -21.47 7.11
C LYS A 39 0.51 -21.93 5.71
N GLU A 40 1.16 -23.09 5.62
CA GLU A 40 1.44 -23.72 4.34
C GLU A 40 0.14 -24.13 3.65
N ILE A 41 0.04 -23.83 2.35
CA ILE A 41 -1.11 -24.21 1.52
C ILE A 41 -0.65 -24.96 0.28
N LYS A 42 -1.53 -25.84 -0.18
CA LYS A 42 -1.36 -26.52 -1.47
C LYS A 42 -1.55 -25.55 -2.62
N PRO A 43 -0.86 -25.76 -3.76
CA PRO A 43 -1.02 -24.92 -4.93
C PRO A 43 -2.47 -24.90 -5.39
N HIS A 44 -2.92 -23.74 -5.86
CA HIS A 44 -4.22 -23.61 -6.47
C HIS A 44 -4.14 -23.99 -7.96
N PRO A 45 -5.13 -24.68 -8.54
CA PRO A 45 -5.08 -25.11 -9.95
C PRO A 45 -4.90 -23.98 -10.96
N TYR A 46 -5.38 -22.77 -10.67
CA TYR A 46 -5.18 -21.61 -11.56
C TYR A 46 -3.75 -21.06 -11.57
N GLY A 47 -2.94 -21.38 -10.58
CA GLY A 47 -1.59 -20.83 -10.43
C GLY A 47 -0.46 -21.70 -10.91
N ILE A 48 -0.76 -22.92 -11.36
CA ILE A 48 0.25 -23.80 -11.92
C ILE A 48 0.51 -23.51 -13.39
N GLU A 49 1.71 -23.82 -13.82
CA GLU A 49 2.09 -23.83 -15.24
C GLU A 49 2.08 -25.26 -15.77
N LEU A 50 2.01 -25.41 -17.09
CA LEU A 50 1.91 -26.73 -17.73
C LEU A 50 3.09 -27.64 -17.33
N GLY A 51 4.31 -27.11 -17.32
CA GLY A 51 5.50 -27.89 -16.92
C GLY A 51 5.42 -28.36 -15.46
N ILE A 52 4.94 -27.50 -14.55
CA ILE A 52 4.74 -27.86 -13.14
C ILE A 52 3.62 -28.92 -13.02
N LEU A 53 2.53 -28.77 -13.76
CA LEU A 53 1.44 -29.76 -13.78
C LEU A 53 1.95 -31.13 -14.24
N ILE A 54 2.73 -31.20 -15.31
CA ILE A 54 3.33 -32.45 -15.80
C ILE A 54 4.23 -33.06 -14.72
N LYS A 55 5.08 -32.26 -14.09
CA LYS A 55 5.92 -32.72 -12.98
C LYS A 55 5.09 -33.25 -11.81
N MET A 56 4.04 -32.55 -11.41
CA MET A 56 3.12 -32.99 -10.35
C MET A 56 2.41 -34.30 -10.69
N LEU A 57 2.03 -34.51 -11.96
CA LEU A 57 1.42 -35.76 -12.43
C LEU A 57 2.38 -36.96 -12.32
N HIS A 58 3.69 -36.73 -12.48
CA HIS A 58 4.71 -37.77 -12.29
C HIS A 58 5.07 -38.00 -10.82
N ASP A 59 5.15 -36.94 -10.02
CA ASP A 59 5.61 -36.98 -8.62
C ASP A 59 4.50 -37.40 -7.63
N THR A 60 3.23 -37.36 -8.05
CA THR A 60 2.10 -37.64 -7.16
C THR A 60 2.06 -39.08 -6.64
N LYS A 61 1.63 -39.24 -5.39
CA LYS A 61 1.33 -40.55 -4.78
C LYS A 61 -0.10 -41.04 -5.10
N ALA A 62 -0.91 -40.23 -5.79
CA ALA A 62 -2.29 -40.60 -6.12
C ALA A 62 -2.35 -41.67 -7.20
N LYS A 63 -3.16 -42.72 -6.98
CA LYS A 63 -3.32 -43.83 -7.94
C LYS A 63 -4.22 -43.48 -9.13
N ILE A 64 -5.08 -42.48 -8.98
CA ILE A 64 -6.09 -42.07 -9.97
C ILE A 64 -6.10 -40.55 -10.15
N LEU A 65 -6.42 -40.10 -11.35
CA LEU A 65 -6.45 -38.69 -11.74
C LEU A 65 -7.40 -37.84 -10.87
N GLN A 66 -8.59 -38.37 -10.55
CA GLN A 66 -9.52 -37.67 -9.67
C GLN A 66 -8.91 -37.44 -8.27
N SER A 67 -8.21 -38.44 -7.72
CA SER A 67 -7.57 -38.32 -6.41
C SER A 67 -6.36 -37.40 -6.45
N PHE A 68 -5.63 -37.34 -7.56
CA PHE A 68 -4.54 -36.37 -7.75
C PHE A 68 -5.09 -34.95 -7.64
N LEU A 69 -6.12 -34.64 -8.42
CA LEU A 69 -6.74 -33.32 -8.45
C LEU A 69 -7.23 -32.87 -7.07
N MET A 70 -7.79 -33.80 -6.27
CA MET A 70 -8.29 -33.50 -4.92
C MET A 70 -7.20 -33.41 -3.85
N LYS A 71 -6.15 -34.23 -3.95
CA LYS A 71 -5.13 -34.32 -2.90
C LYS A 71 -4.03 -33.29 -3.05
N ASP A 72 -3.65 -32.96 -4.28
CA ASP A 72 -2.43 -32.18 -4.51
C ASP A 72 -2.73 -30.70 -4.77
N PHE A 73 -3.99 -30.35 -5.03
CA PHE A 73 -4.44 -28.97 -5.16
C PHE A 73 -5.34 -28.53 -4.02
N SER A 74 -5.30 -27.23 -3.72
CA SER A 74 -6.27 -26.59 -2.83
C SER A 74 -7.60 -26.37 -3.56
N ARG A 75 -8.71 -26.40 -2.80
CA ARG A 75 -10.06 -26.04 -3.26
C ARG A 75 -10.65 -26.89 -4.39
N VAL A 76 -10.11 -28.08 -4.64
CA VAL A 76 -10.67 -29.05 -5.60
C VAL A 76 -11.47 -30.12 -4.87
N SER A 77 -12.79 -30.07 -4.99
CA SER A 77 -13.69 -31.10 -4.48
C SER A 77 -13.84 -32.25 -5.48
N ALA A 78 -14.41 -33.38 -5.04
CA ALA A 78 -14.69 -34.51 -5.92
C ALA A 78 -15.55 -34.12 -7.12
N LYS A 79 -16.53 -33.22 -6.95
CA LYS A 79 -17.39 -32.71 -8.03
C LYS A 79 -16.59 -31.91 -9.05
N VAL A 80 -15.74 -31.00 -8.58
CA VAL A 80 -14.88 -30.16 -9.44
C VAL A 80 -13.86 -31.02 -10.19
N ALA A 81 -13.24 -31.99 -9.53
CA ALA A 81 -12.30 -32.92 -10.17
C ALA A 81 -12.96 -33.69 -11.32
N LYS A 82 -14.19 -34.19 -11.13
CA LYS A 82 -14.95 -34.85 -12.20
C LYS A 82 -15.27 -33.91 -13.36
N GLU A 83 -15.65 -32.68 -13.06
CA GLU A 83 -15.93 -31.66 -14.09
C GLU A 83 -14.68 -31.36 -14.93
N ILE A 84 -13.52 -31.22 -14.29
CA ILE A 84 -12.23 -31.00 -14.95
C ILE A 84 -11.90 -32.21 -15.85
N CYS A 85 -11.99 -33.43 -15.34
CA CYS A 85 -11.74 -34.64 -16.14
C CYS A 85 -12.68 -34.74 -17.35
N LYS A 86 -13.98 -34.44 -17.17
CA LYS A 86 -14.97 -34.44 -18.25
C LYS A 86 -14.65 -33.41 -19.32
N LYS A 87 -14.28 -32.18 -18.94
CA LYS A 87 -13.88 -31.12 -19.87
C LYS A 87 -12.57 -31.43 -20.61
N ALA A 88 -11.65 -32.12 -19.95
CA ALA A 88 -10.40 -32.58 -20.55
C ALA A 88 -10.57 -33.82 -21.43
N ASN A 89 -11.75 -34.44 -21.46
CA ASN A 89 -12.01 -35.74 -22.07
C ASN A 89 -11.07 -36.86 -21.56
N LEU A 90 -10.77 -36.84 -20.26
CA LEU A 90 -9.90 -37.80 -19.59
C LEU A 90 -10.69 -38.71 -18.65
N TYR A 91 -10.30 -39.98 -18.60
CA TYR A 91 -10.91 -40.94 -17.70
C TYR A 91 -10.52 -40.65 -16.24
N GLU A 92 -11.51 -40.53 -15.35
CA GLU A 92 -11.33 -40.14 -13.94
C GLU A 92 -10.38 -41.07 -13.16
N LYS A 93 -10.36 -42.36 -13.54
CA LYS A 93 -9.51 -43.40 -12.93
C LYS A 93 -8.22 -43.67 -13.71
N ALA A 94 -7.89 -42.85 -14.70
CA ALA A 94 -6.59 -42.91 -15.36
C ALA A 94 -5.47 -42.72 -14.34
N ARG A 95 -4.33 -43.37 -14.55
CA ARG A 95 -3.15 -43.21 -13.69
C ARG A 95 -2.48 -41.88 -14.02
N PRO A 96 -2.25 -40.97 -13.04
CA PRO A 96 -1.61 -39.68 -13.28
C PRO A 96 -0.27 -39.78 -14.01
N THR A 97 0.55 -40.76 -13.63
CA THR A 97 1.89 -41.00 -14.22
C THR A 97 1.89 -41.46 -15.67
N ARG A 98 0.72 -41.85 -16.22
CA ARG A 98 0.56 -42.29 -17.61
C ARG A 98 -0.05 -41.23 -18.52
N ILE A 99 -0.40 -40.06 -17.98
CA ILE A 99 -0.97 -38.96 -18.75
C ILE A 99 0.11 -38.40 -19.68
N ALA A 100 -0.13 -38.45 -21.00
CA ALA A 100 0.81 -37.93 -21.98
C ALA A 100 0.84 -36.39 -21.98
N ALA A 101 1.88 -35.79 -22.56
CA ALA A 101 2.02 -34.33 -22.60
C ALA A 101 0.82 -33.61 -23.26
N GLN A 102 0.26 -34.19 -24.32
CA GLN A 102 -0.93 -33.66 -25.00
C GLN A 102 -2.18 -33.72 -24.10
N GLU A 103 -2.35 -34.80 -23.35
CA GLU A 103 -3.43 -34.97 -22.39
C GLU A 103 -3.27 -34.02 -21.19
N ALA A 104 -2.03 -33.77 -20.76
CA ALA A 104 -1.73 -32.78 -19.73
C ALA A 104 -2.06 -31.35 -20.17
N ASP A 105 -1.81 -31.00 -21.44
CA ASP A 105 -2.24 -29.71 -22.01
C ASP A 105 -3.78 -29.59 -22.06
N ALA A 106 -4.48 -30.65 -22.46
CA ALA A 106 -5.94 -30.69 -22.41
C ALA A 106 -6.47 -30.51 -20.98
N LEU A 107 -5.84 -31.17 -20.00
CA LEU A 107 -6.15 -31.01 -18.58
C LEU A 107 -5.91 -29.58 -18.09
N TYR A 108 -4.78 -28.98 -18.47
CA TYR A 108 -4.43 -27.60 -18.11
C TYR A 108 -5.45 -26.58 -18.66
N LYS A 109 -5.88 -26.74 -19.91
CA LYS A 109 -6.95 -25.92 -20.50
C LYS A 109 -8.29 -26.14 -19.80
N ALA A 110 -8.62 -27.38 -19.47
CA ALA A 110 -9.86 -27.72 -18.75
C ALA A 110 -9.91 -27.10 -17.34
N ILE A 111 -8.78 -27.03 -16.64
CA ILE A 111 -8.67 -26.36 -15.33
C ILE A 111 -9.07 -24.89 -15.47
N LYS A 112 -8.53 -24.16 -16.45
CA LYS A 112 -8.85 -22.73 -16.67
C LYS A 112 -10.31 -22.48 -17.01
N LEU A 113 -10.94 -23.41 -17.74
CA LEU A 113 -12.36 -23.34 -18.12
C LEU A 113 -13.32 -23.77 -17.01
N THR A 114 -12.83 -24.36 -15.93
CA THR A 114 -13.65 -24.80 -14.80
C THR A 114 -13.68 -23.74 -13.73
N LYS A 115 -14.86 -23.46 -13.16
CA LYS A 115 -15.00 -22.50 -12.06
C LYS A 115 -14.60 -23.18 -10.74
N ILE A 116 -13.51 -22.72 -10.15
CA ILE A 116 -12.95 -23.26 -8.91
C ILE A 116 -13.06 -22.17 -7.84
N MET A 117 -13.29 -22.59 -6.58
CA MET A 117 -13.34 -21.67 -5.45
C MET A 117 -11.98 -21.04 -5.20
N ASN A 118 -11.96 -19.76 -4.84
CA ASN A 118 -10.72 -19.04 -4.54
C ASN A 118 -9.87 -19.75 -3.47
N PRO A 119 -8.53 -19.69 -3.60
CA PRO A 119 -7.61 -20.20 -2.60
C PRO A 119 -7.87 -19.60 -1.21
N PRO A 120 -7.51 -20.32 -0.14
CA PRO A 120 -7.59 -19.78 1.21
C PRO A 120 -6.60 -18.60 1.38
N THR A 121 -6.95 -17.63 2.22
CA THR A 121 -6.20 -16.37 2.40
C THR A 121 -5.43 -16.32 3.73
N ASP A 122 -5.54 -17.35 4.57
CA ASP A 122 -4.85 -17.50 5.86
C ASP A 122 -3.36 -17.85 5.72
N CYS A 123 -2.88 -18.01 4.49
CA CYS A 123 -1.47 -18.21 4.14
C CYS A 123 -0.67 -16.91 4.03
N ILE A 124 -1.31 -15.75 4.16
CA ILE A 124 -0.63 -14.44 4.08
C ILE A 124 -0.55 -13.82 5.48
N SER A 125 0.61 -13.25 5.80
CA SER A 125 0.84 -12.50 7.05
C SER A 125 1.00 -11.00 6.77
N PRO A 126 -0.09 -10.21 6.79
CA PRO A 126 -0.03 -8.75 6.64
C PRO A 126 0.79 -8.10 7.77
N ILE A 127 1.27 -6.87 7.56
CA ILE A 127 1.87 -6.06 8.63
C ILE A 127 0.76 -5.49 9.51
N GLY A 128 -0.30 -4.97 8.90
CA GLY A 128 -1.44 -4.34 9.56
C GLY A 128 -1.32 -2.82 9.69
N ASP A 129 -2.46 -2.15 9.65
CA ASP A 129 -2.57 -0.69 9.64
C ASP A 129 -1.86 -0.01 10.81
N GLU A 130 -2.17 -0.44 12.03
CA GLU A 130 -1.60 0.16 13.24
C GLU A 130 -0.08 -0.01 13.28
N LEU A 131 0.42 -1.18 12.89
CA LEU A 131 1.84 -1.50 12.89
C LEU A 131 2.61 -0.72 11.81
N ILE A 132 2.02 -0.49 10.64
CA ILE A 132 2.59 0.38 9.60
C ILE A 132 2.73 1.81 10.13
N ILE A 133 1.68 2.35 10.77
CA ILE A 133 1.72 3.70 11.35
C ILE A 133 2.79 3.79 12.44
N HIS A 134 2.89 2.79 13.31
CA HIS A 134 3.91 2.74 14.36
C HIS A 134 5.34 2.67 13.80
N GLY A 135 5.56 1.87 12.75
CA GLY A 135 6.84 1.78 12.06
C GLY A 135 7.26 3.11 11.44
N LEU A 136 6.33 3.77 10.73
CA LEU A 136 6.58 5.07 10.11
C LEU A 136 6.84 6.17 11.16
N LYS A 137 6.01 6.29 12.20
CA LYS A 137 6.17 7.29 13.27
C LYS A 137 7.50 7.19 14.01
N LYS A 138 8.06 5.98 14.12
CA LYS A 138 9.30 5.76 14.86
C LYS A 138 10.53 6.26 14.10
N GLN A 139 10.52 6.10 12.78
CA GLN A 139 11.66 6.45 11.92
C GLN A 139 11.52 7.83 11.27
N ILE A 140 10.29 8.33 11.13
CA ILE A 140 9.99 9.54 10.37
C ILE A 140 9.21 10.51 11.26
N ASN A 141 9.71 11.74 11.37
CA ASN A 141 9.01 12.83 12.04
C ASN A 141 8.11 13.56 11.02
N ALA A 142 6.81 13.29 11.05
CA ALA A 142 5.82 13.87 10.14
C ALA A 142 4.56 14.34 10.89
N ASP A 143 3.83 15.28 10.31
CA ASP A 143 2.62 15.87 10.91
C ASP A 143 1.42 14.92 10.85
N PHE A 144 1.38 14.05 9.84
CA PHE A 144 0.22 13.24 9.51
C PHE A 144 0.64 11.86 9.02
N PHE A 145 -0.07 10.84 9.51
CA PHE A 145 0.11 9.43 9.12
C PHE A 145 -1.24 8.81 8.80
N VAL A 146 -1.29 8.01 7.73
CA VAL A 146 -2.44 7.17 7.40
C VAL A 146 -1.94 5.85 6.83
N SER A 147 -2.65 4.77 7.10
CA SER A 147 -2.42 3.49 6.45
C SER A 147 -3.73 2.88 5.96
N ASN A 148 -3.63 1.93 5.04
CA ASN A 148 -4.74 1.14 4.56
C ASN A 148 -4.28 -0.28 4.22
N THR A 149 -4.93 -1.26 4.83
CA THR A 149 -4.72 -2.69 4.59
C THR A 149 -5.94 -3.23 3.86
N ARG A 150 -5.75 -3.60 2.60
CA ARG A 150 -6.84 -4.12 1.75
C ARG A 150 -7.20 -5.56 2.12
N ALA A 151 -8.44 -5.93 1.84
CA ALA A 151 -8.84 -7.33 1.90
C ALA A 151 -8.01 -8.18 0.92
N PRO A 152 -7.62 -9.41 1.27
CA PRO A 152 -6.89 -10.28 0.36
C PRO A 152 -7.69 -10.58 -0.91
N THR A 153 -6.99 -10.53 -2.04
CA THR A 153 -7.50 -10.89 -3.37
C THR A 153 -6.60 -11.95 -3.99
N VAL A 154 -6.87 -12.35 -5.23
CA VAL A 154 -6.19 -13.47 -5.88
C VAL A 154 -5.77 -13.08 -7.28
N TYR A 155 -4.52 -13.34 -7.64
CA TYR A 155 -4.02 -13.21 -9.01
C TYR A 155 -3.46 -14.56 -9.45
N ARG A 156 -3.83 -15.06 -10.63
CA ARG A 156 -3.43 -16.40 -11.11
C ARG A 156 -3.49 -17.49 -10.02
N GLY A 157 -4.55 -17.55 -9.21
CA GLY A 157 -4.65 -18.55 -8.13
C GLY A 157 -3.73 -18.35 -6.91
N ASN A 158 -2.95 -17.29 -6.84
CA ASN A 158 -2.13 -16.92 -5.69
C ASN A 158 -2.83 -15.82 -4.88
N PRO A 159 -3.15 -16.07 -3.60
CA PRO A 159 -3.62 -15.05 -2.68
C PRO A 159 -2.57 -13.96 -2.50
N PHE A 160 -3.00 -12.70 -2.55
CA PHE A 160 -2.19 -11.54 -2.21
C PHE A 160 -3.01 -10.46 -1.50
N LEU A 161 -2.35 -9.57 -0.80
CA LEU A 161 -2.95 -8.34 -0.27
C LEU A 161 -1.99 -7.17 -0.46
N ILE A 162 -2.54 -5.97 -0.47
CA ILE A 162 -1.81 -4.72 -0.58
C ILE A 162 -2.03 -3.88 0.66
N GLU A 163 -0.93 -3.37 1.21
CA GLU A 163 -0.94 -2.41 2.31
C GLU A 163 -0.24 -1.13 1.87
N VAL A 164 -0.81 0.01 2.20
CA VAL A 164 -0.24 1.32 1.89
C VAL A 164 -0.11 2.11 3.18
N GLY A 165 1.05 2.72 3.40
CA GLY A 165 1.29 3.69 4.46
C GLY A 165 1.71 5.03 3.87
N LEU A 166 1.26 6.14 4.44
CA LEU A 166 1.59 7.48 3.99
C LEU A 166 1.92 8.35 5.19
N ALA A 167 3.06 9.04 5.12
CA ALA A 167 3.47 10.08 6.07
C ALA A 167 3.59 11.42 5.34
N TYR A 168 3.13 12.52 5.94
CA TYR A 168 3.11 13.86 5.34
C TYR A 168 3.56 14.95 6.29
N GLY A 169 4.40 15.88 5.81
CA GLY A 169 4.87 17.06 6.56
C GLY A 169 6.01 16.78 7.53
N GLY A 170 6.13 17.59 8.58
CA GLY A 170 7.23 17.54 9.55
C GLY A 170 8.59 17.87 8.92
N ASP A 171 9.58 17.02 9.15
CA ASP A 171 10.96 17.21 8.68
C ASP A 171 11.18 16.76 7.23
N LEU A 172 10.11 16.40 6.53
CA LEU A 172 10.17 15.98 5.14
C LEU A 172 10.39 17.17 4.20
N PRO A 173 11.20 17.01 3.14
CA PRO A 173 11.48 18.10 2.20
C PRO A 173 10.20 18.53 1.47
N GLU A 174 9.86 19.83 1.55
CA GLU A 174 8.67 20.38 0.90
C GLU A 174 8.80 20.39 -0.63
N GLU A 175 10.02 20.55 -1.14
CA GLU A 175 10.35 20.54 -2.54
C GLU A 175 11.07 19.25 -2.93
N GLY A 176 10.70 18.68 -4.08
CA GLY A 176 11.28 17.43 -4.60
C GLY A 176 10.27 16.31 -4.76
N LEU A 177 10.72 15.19 -5.34
CA LEU A 177 9.93 14.00 -5.53
C LEU A 177 9.70 13.29 -4.18
N ILE A 178 8.52 12.68 -4.03
CA ILE A 178 8.21 11.90 -2.82
C ILE A 178 9.18 10.72 -2.65
N ARG A 179 9.43 10.31 -1.41
CA ARG A 179 10.19 9.08 -1.11
C ARG A 179 9.25 7.88 -1.18
N LEU A 180 9.42 7.03 -2.19
CA LEU A 180 8.65 5.79 -2.36
C LEU A 180 9.39 4.60 -1.75
N LEU A 181 8.79 3.98 -0.74
CA LEU A 181 9.25 2.74 -0.11
C LEU A 181 8.42 1.56 -0.63
N ARG A 182 9.09 0.61 -1.28
CA ARG A 182 8.45 -0.56 -1.89
C ARG A 182 8.82 -1.80 -1.09
N PHE A 183 7.83 -2.62 -0.78
CA PHE A 183 8.03 -3.86 -0.04
C PHE A 183 7.35 -5.04 -0.71
N ALA A 184 8.00 -6.19 -0.69
CA ALA A 184 7.43 -7.48 -1.03
C ALA A 184 7.68 -8.46 0.12
N ASN A 185 6.63 -9.03 0.71
CA ASN A 185 6.72 -9.92 1.86
C ASN A 185 7.65 -9.38 2.97
N ARG A 186 7.47 -8.09 3.32
CA ARG A 186 8.25 -7.34 4.34
C ARG A 186 9.73 -7.13 4.01
N VAL A 187 10.16 -7.48 2.80
CA VAL A 187 11.50 -7.21 2.28
C VAL A 187 11.49 -5.90 1.49
N PRO A 188 12.37 -4.94 1.80
CA PRO A 188 12.47 -3.70 1.02
C PRO A 188 13.05 -3.95 -0.37
N LEU A 189 12.45 -3.33 -1.39
CA LEU A 189 12.89 -3.36 -2.78
C LEU A 189 13.58 -2.04 -3.13
N GLN A 190 14.90 -2.04 -3.25
CA GLN A 190 15.67 -0.79 -3.37
C GLN A 190 15.96 -0.43 -4.83
N TYR A 191 16.16 -1.43 -5.69
CA TYR A 191 16.62 -1.23 -7.06
C TYR A 191 15.49 -1.37 -8.09
N GLN A 192 15.77 -1.00 -9.34
CA GLN A 192 14.85 -1.18 -10.49
C GLN A 192 13.45 -0.57 -10.28
N GLN A 193 13.38 0.64 -9.71
CA GLN A 193 12.11 1.29 -9.42
C GLN A 193 11.24 1.50 -10.67
N SER A 194 11.84 1.84 -11.82
CA SER A 194 11.11 2.11 -13.07
C SER A 194 10.37 0.91 -13.64
N ALA A 195 10.83 -0.32 -13.36
CA ALA A 195 10.24 -1.56 -13.88
C ALA A 195 9.21 -2.17 -12.90
N CYS A 196 8.90 -1.51 -11.79
CA CYS A 196 8.03 -2.04 -10.75
C CYS A 196 6.60 -1.53 -10.88
N VAL A 197 5.62 -2.45 -10.86
CA VAL A 197 4.18 -2.12 -10.88
C VAL A 197 3.76 -1.17 -9.76
N ILE A 198 4.44 -1.21 -8.60
CA ILE A 198 4.17 -0.27 -7.50
C ILE A 198 4.46 1.16 -7.96
N THR A 199 5.65 1.41 -8.52
CA THR A 199 6.06 2.73 -8.99
C THR A 199 5.15 3.20 -10.11
N GLU A 200 4.86 2.33 -11.07
CA GLU A 200 3.93 2.61 -12.16
C GLU A 200 2.54 2.98 -11.63
N SER A 201 2.00 2.23 -10.66
CA SER A 201 0.70 2.51 -10.05
C SER A 201 0.68 3.85 -9.31
N VAL A 202 1.79 4.22 -8.65
CA VAL A 202 1.93 5.52 -7.98
C VAL A 202 1.98 6.65 -9.00
N ILE A 203 2.74 6.51 -10.09
CA ILE A 203 2.81 7.52 -11.16
C ILE A 203 1.43 7.69 -11.82
N ASN A 204 0.74 6.59 -12.10
CA ASN A 204 -0.57 6.57 -12.75
C ASN A 204 -1.72 7.07 -11.85
N THR A 205 -1.47 7.27 -10.55
CA THR A 205 -2.47 7.82 -9.63
C THR A 205 -2.51 9.34 -9.75
N ALA A 206 -3.71 9.92 -9.90
CA ALA A 206 -3.88 11.37 -10.07
C ALA A 206 -3.73 12.15 -8.75
N TRP A 207 -2.50 12.32 -8.27
CA TRP A 207 -2.20 12.95 -6.98
C TRP A 207 -2.59 14.43 -6.86
N ARG A 208 -2.74 15.12 -8.00
CA ARG A 208 -3.27 16.49 -8.06
C ARG A 208 -4.65 16.62 -7.41
N ASN A 209 -5.48 15.58 -7.53
CA ASN A 209 -6.81 15.55 -6.88
C ASN A 209 -6.72 15.43 -5.36
N TYR A 210 -5.58 14.97 -4.83
CA TYR A 210 -5.32 14.75 -3.41
C TYR A 210 -4.49 15.86 -2.76
N GLY A 211 -4.14 16.91 -3.51
CA GLY A 211 -3.43 18.08 -2.98
C GLY A 211 -1.91 18.05 -3.11
N LEU A 212 -1.34 17.10 -3.87
CA LEU A 212 0.07 17.09 -4.24
C LEU A 212 0.27 17.64 -5.65
N GLN A 213 1.48 18.13 -5.93
CA GLN A 213 1.87 18.50 -7.29
C GLN A 213 2.45 17.27 -7.99
N GLN A 214 2.40 17.23 -9.32
CA GLN A 214 2.93 16.10 -10.09
C GLN A 214 3.18 16.53 -11.53
N SER A 215 4.37 16.21 -12.06
CA SER A 215 4.71 16.35 -13.48
C SER A 215 4.32 15.10 -14.27
N SER A 216 4.08 15.23 -15.58
CA SER A 216 3.66 14.08 -16.40
C SER A 216 4.70 12.96 -16.37
N GLY A 217 4.28 11.72 -16.09
CA GLY A 217 5.16 10.55 -16.07
C GLY A 217 6.15 10.47 -14.89
N ALA A 218 6.06 11.38 -13.93
CA ALA A 218 6.91 11.41 -12.74
C ALA A 218 6.14 11.05 -11.46
N LEU A 219 6.88 10.71 -10.41
CA LEU A 219 6.34 10.65 -9.05
C LEU A 219 5.80 12.04 -8.65
N PRO A 220 4.78 12.11 -7.78
CA PRO A 220 4.32 13.39 -7.26
C PRO A 220 5.44 14.09 -6.48
N THR A 221 5.28 15.40 -6.30
CA THR A 221 6.17 16.26 -5.54
C THR A 221 5.49 16.75 -4.26
N GLY A 222 6.26 16.80 -3.19
CA GLY A 222 5.83 17.28 -1.88
C GLY A 222 6.43 16.50 -0.70
N PRO A 223 6.17 16.95 0.53
CA PRO A 223 6.74 16.38 1.76
C PRO A 223 6.01 15.09 2.14
N VAL A 224 6.14 14.04 1.33
CA VAL A 224 5.45 12.76 1.50
C VAL A 224 6.43 11.60 1.44
N ILE A 225 6.27 10.67 2.37
CA ILE A 225 6.80 9.31 2.26
C ILE A 225 5.63 8.37 2.02
N LEU A 226 5.76 7.56 0.98
CA LEU A 226 4.75 6.58 0.59
C LEU A 226 5.34 5.19 0.70
N MET A 227 4.72 4.36 1.53
CA MET A 227 5.04 2.94 1.70
C MET A 227 3.98 2.12 0.97
N VAL A 228 4.40 1.18 0.13
CA VAL A 228 3.51 0.19 -0.48
C VAL A 228 4.11 -1.20 -0.25
N HIS A 229 3.30 -2.08 0.33
CA HIS A 229 3.66 -3.45 0.64
C HIS A 229 2.73 -4.41 -0.10
N LEU A 230 3.33 -5.37 -0.81
CA LEU A 230 2.64 -6.51 -1.37
C LEU A 230 3.01 -7.75 -0.57
N ALA A 231 2.00 -8.40 0.02
CA ALA A 231 2.16 -9.68 0.69
C ALA A 231 1.48 -10.78 -0.12
N SER A 232 2.22 -11.84 -0.46
CA SER A 232 1.72 -12.95 -1.28
C SER A 232 2.54 -14.22 -1.05
N VAL A 233 1.93 -15.39 -1.24
CA VAL A 233 2.61 -16.70 -1.18
C VAL A 233 3.69 -16.82 -2.25
N TRP A 234 3.40 -16.24 -3.42
CA TRP A 234 4.34 -16.13 -4.54
C TRP A 234 4.32 -14.68 -4.98
N VAL A 235 5.46 -14.02 -5.11
CA VAL A 235 5.51 -12.63 -5.60
C VAL A 235 5.97 -12.66 -7.05
N PRO A 236 5.27 -12.01 -7.99
CA PRO A 236 5.62 -12.08 -9.39
C PRO A 236 6.77 -11.11 -9.70
N PHE A 237 8.00 -11.53 -9.49
CA PHE A 237 9.17 -10.73 -9.83
C PHE A 237 9.44 -10.72 -11.34
N THR A 238 9.93 -9.61 -11.85
CA THR A 238 10.32 -9.45 -13.27
C THR A 238 11.67 -10.11 -13.58
N SER A 239 12.55 -10.19 -12.58
CA SER A 239 13.92 -10.70 -12.68
C SER A 239 14.24 -11.63 -11.50
N GLU A 240 15.24 -12.48 -11.69
CA GLU A 240 15.75 -13.39 -10.65
C GLU A 240 16.33 -12.65 -9.45
N SER A 241 16.72 -11.38 -9.63
CA SER A 241 17.22 -10.50 -8.58
C SER A 241 16.13 -10.07 -7.58
N LYS A 242 14.85 -10.27 -7.90
CA LYS A 242 13.70 -9.96 -7.03
C LYS A 242 13.58 -8.50 -6.60
N GLU A 243 14.00 -7.56 -7.43
CA GLU A 243 14.00 -6.12 -7.12
C GLU A 243 12.77 -5.36 -7.65
N SER A 244 12.03 -5.95 -8.58
CA SER A 244 10.83 -5.33 -9.17
C SER A 244 9.73 -6.36 -9.42
N ILE A 245 8.49 -5.89 -9.28
CA ILE A 245 7.27 -6.69 -9.34
C ILE A 245 6.59 -6.42 -10.68
N ALA A 246 6.16 -7.49 -11.35
CA ALA A 246 5.57 -7.45 -12.68
C ALA A 246 4.14 -6.83 -12.68
N PRO A 247 3.74 -6.17 -13.78
CA PRO A 247 2.47 -5.47 -13.89
C PRO A 247 1.31 -6.42 -14.23
N TYR A 248 0.77 -7.10 -13.22
CA TYR A 248 -0.48 -7.85 -13.36
C TYR A 248 -1.68 -6.92 -13.13
N PRO A 249 -2.73 -6.95 -13.97
CA PRO A 249 -3.88 -6.04 -13.85
C PRO A 249 -4.60 -6.12 -12.50
N GLU A 250 -4.69 -7.32 -11.91
CA GLU A 250 -5.30 -7.53 -10.60
C GLU A 250 -4.51 -6.84 -9.48
N ILE A 251 -3.17 -6.93 -9.54
CA ILE A 251 -2.27 -6.30 -8.57
C ILE A 251 -2.29 -4.79 -8.74
N GLU A 252 -2.15 -4.29 -9.97
CA GLU A 252 -2.16 -2.86 -10.28
C GLU A 252 -3.46 -2.19 -9.82
N LYS A 253 -4.60 -2.87 -10.06
CA LYS A 253 -5.91 -2.39 -9.62
C LYS A 253 -5.99 -2.24 -8.11
N GLU A 254 -5.59 -3.26 -7.33
CA GLU A 254 -5.66 -3.17 -5.86
C GLU A 254 -4.66 -2.15 -5.29
N ILE A 255 -3.47 -2.00 -5.88
CA ILE A 255 -2.53 -0.94 -5.50
C ILE A 255 -3.18 0.43 -5.73
N LYS A 256 -3.76 0.68 -6.90
CA LYS A 256 -4.44 1.96 -7.19
C LYS A 256 -5.57 2.24 -6.19
N LEU A 257 -6.40 1.25 -5.87
CA LEU A 257 -7.49 1.42 -4.91
C LEU A 257 -6.97 1.77 -3.50
N ALA A 258 -5.93 1.09 -3.03
CA ALA A 258 -5.31 1.37 -1.73
C ALA A 258 -4.70 2.79 -1.69
N LEU A 259 -3.98 3.19 -2.75
CA LEU A 259 -3.39 4.53 -2.88
C LEU A 259 -4.47 5.62 -2.88
N GLN A 260 -5.57 5.42 -3.60
CA GLN A 260 -6.68 6.37 -3.64
C GLN A 260 -7.33 6.55 -2.27
N GLU A 261 -7.45 5.49 -1.48
CA GLU A 261 -8.01 5.57 -0.15
C GLU A 261 -7.14 6.44 0.78
N CYS A 262 -5.83 6.17 0.84
CA CYS A 262 -4.87 7.02 1.56
C CYS A 262 -4.84 8.46 1.03
N GLY A 263 -4.93 8.64 -0.30
CA GLY A 263 -4.99 9.95 -0.95
C GLY A 263 -6.20 10.78 -0.52
N ARG A 264 -7.37 10.16 -0.34
CA ARG A 264 -8.57 10.87 0.17
C ARG A 264 -8.33 11.39 1.59
N HIS A 265 -7.76 10.58 2.48
CA HIS A 265 -7.42 10.99 3.84
C HIS A 265 -6.39 12.12 3.86
N LEU A 266 -5.34 12.02 3.05
CA LEU A 266 -4.34 13.09 2.87
C LEU A 266 -4.99 14.40 2.41
N SER A 267 -5.86 14.34 1.41
CA SER A 267 -6.52 15.54 0.87
C SER A 267 -7.35 16.27 1.92
N LYS A 268 -8.01 15.52 2.83
CA LYS A 268 -8.79 16.09 3.93
C LYS A 268 -7.88 16.81 4.92
N PHE A 269 -6.71 16.23 5.23
CA PHE A 269 -5.71 16.83 6.10
C PHE A 269 -5.14 18.12 5.49
N ILE A 270 -4.69 18.08 4.24
CA ILE A 270 -4.12 19.25 3.54
C ILE A 270 -5.14 20.39 3.46
N ARG A 271 -6.39 20.09 3.12
CA ARG A 271 -7.47 21.10 3.08
C ARG A 271 -7.69 21.74 4.45
N LYS A 272 -7.67 20.95 5.54
CA LYS A 272 -7.80 21.47 6.91
C LYS A 272 -6.61 22.36 7.29
N LYS A 273 -5.37 21.94 6.98
CA LYS A 273 -4.13 22.71 7.22
C LYS A 273 -4.15 24.04 6.46
N LYS A 274 -4.53 24.01 5.17
CA LYS A 274 -4.63 25.21 4.34
C LYS A 274 -5.70 26.19 4.85
N LYS A 275 -6.89 25.68 5.23
CA LYS A 275 -7.96 26.51 5.79
C LYS A 275 -7.52 27.22 7.08
N ALA A 276 -6.88 26.49 7.99
CA ALA A 276 -6.35 27.06 9.23
C ALA A 276 -5.27 28.13 8.96
N ALA A 277 -4.36 27.88 8.02
CA ALA A 277 -3.34 28.85 7.63
C ALA A 277 -3.95 30.13 7.01
N GLU A 278 -4.97 29.99 6.16
CA GLU A 278 -5.69 31.13 5.58
C GLU A 278 -6.43 31.94 6.63
N GLU A 279 -7.03 31.30 7.64
CA GLU A 279 -7.70 31.97 8.75
C GLU A 279 -6.71 32.77 9.60
N ILE A 280 -5.53 32.20 9.90
CA ILE A 280 -4.44 32.88 10.61
C ILE A 280 -3.94 34.07 9.80
N LYS A 281 -3.72 33.89 8.49
CA LYS A 281 -3.24 34.96 7.60
C LYS A 281 -4.26 36.11 7.54
N LYS A 282 -5.55 35.80 7.40
CA LYS A 282 -6.64 36.79 7.44
C LYS A 282 -6.68 37.53 8.78
N LYS A 283 -6.54 36.83 9.90
CA LYS A 283 -6.47 37.45 11.24
C LYS A 283 -5.30 38.42 11.35
N SER A 284 -4.12 38.01 10.88
CA SER A 284 -2.92 38.86 10.87
C SER A 284 -3.11 40.12 10.01
N TYR A 285 -3.65 39.98 8.80
CA TYR A 285 -3.93 41.13 7.94
C TYR A 285 -4.91 42.09 8.59
N ILE A 286 -6.05 41.61 9.09
CA ILE A 286 -7.05 42.51 9.67
C ILE A 286 -6.48 43.20 10.92
N LYS A 287 -5.72 42.51 11.78
CA LYS A 287 -5.00 43.15 12.91
C LYS A 287 -4.06 44.28 12.45
N LYS A 288 -3.39 44.13 11.30
CA LYS A 288 -2.55 45.17 10.71
C LYS A 288 -3.37 46.36 10.17
N TYR A 289 -4.56 46.13 9.62
CA TYR A 289 -5.40 47.18 9.03
C TYR A 289 -6.30 47.92 10.03
N ILE A 290 -6.67 47.29 11.16
CA ILE A 290 -7.53 47.90 12.19
C ILE A 290 -7.06 49.30 12.63
N PRO A 291 -5.76 49.55 12.92
CA PRO A 291 -5.28 50.87 13.29
C PRO A 291 -5.47 51.92 12.18
N HIS A 292 -5.23 51.53 10.91
CA HIS A 292 -5.41 52.44 9.77
C HIS A 292 -6.88 52.79 9.54
N ILE A 293 -7.79 51.82 9.75
CA ILE A 293 -9.24 52.07 9.71
C ILE A 293 -9.65 53.03 10.84
N GLY A 294 -9.07 52.88 12.03
CA GLY A 294 -9.27 53.80 13.15
C GLY A 294 -8.92 55.25 12.80
N ILE A 295 -7.74 55.46 12.21
CA ILE A 295 -7.27 56.78 11.77
C ILE A 295 -8.19 57.37 10.69
N ALA A 296 -8.55 56.59 9.68
CA ALA A 296 -9.45 57.06 8.62
C ALA A 296 -10.84 57.43 9.15
N LEU A 297 -11.40 56.63 10.07
CA LEU A 297 -12.68 56.95 10.72
C LEU A 297 -12.60 58.21 11.59
N LYS A 298 -11.46 58.44 12.25
CA LYS A 298 -11.21 59.66 13.01
C LYS A 298 -11.26 60.89 12.12
N GLU A 299 -10.59 60.84 10.96
CA GLU A 299 -10.56 61.95 9.99
C GLU A 299 -11.94 62.22 9.36
N ILE A 300 -12.66 61.17 8.96
CA ILE A 300 -13.97 61.32 8.28
C ILE A 300 -15.06 61.80 9.24
N LEU A 301 -15.10 61.26 10.47
CA LEU A 301 -16.15 61.55 11.44
C LEU A 301 -15.76 62.62 12.48
N ASN A 302 -14.55 63.19 12.35
CA ASN A 302 -14.01 64.22 13.24
C ASN A 302 -14.00 63.79 14.72
N LEU A 303 -13.59 62.54 14.99
CA LEU A 303 -13.66 61.91 16.31
C LEU A 303 -12.44 62.26 17.19
N ASN A 304 -12.65 62.23 18.51
CA ASN A 304 -11.60 62.46 19.51
C ASN A 304 -10.70 61.21 19.66
N ASP A 305 -9.44 61.36 20.08
CA ASP A 305 -8.49 60.25 20.31
C ASP A 305 -9.04 59.13 21.21
N LYS A 306 -9.88 59.48 22.19
CA LYS A 306 -10.52 58.54 23.11
C LYS A 306 -11.58 57.68 22.40
N GLN A 307 -12.28 58.23 21.41
CA GLN A 307 -13.29 57.53 20.62
C GLN A 307 -12.64 56.63 19.58
N GLU A 308 -11.55 57.08 18.94
CA GLU A 308 -10.73 56.28 18.02
C GLU A 308 -10.25 54.98 18.70
N ARG A 309 -9.63 55.09 19.89
CA ARG A 309 -9.17 53.93 20.66
C ARG A 309 -10.31 52.98 21.04
N LYS A 310 -11.49 53.52 21.36
CA LYS A 310 -12.66 52.71 21.68
C LYS A 310 -13.17 51.94 20.46
N ILE A 311 -13.16 52.56 19.28
CA ILE A 311 -13.56 51.93 18.01
C ILE A 311 -12.56 50.82 17.63
N VAL A 312 -11.26 51.09 17.72
CA VAL A 312 -10.21 50.10 17.46
C VAL A 312 -10.34 48.89 18.39
N ASN A 313 -10.57 49.10 19.68
CA ASN A 313 -10.80 48.00 20.63
C ASN A 313 -12.08 47.23 20.32
N THR A 314 -13.17 47.92 19.98
CA THR A 314 -14.44 47.28 19.61
C THR A 314 -14.31 46.44 18.35
N LEU A 315 -13.61 46.94 17.32
CA LEU A 315 -13.33 46.22 16.08
C LEU A 315 -12.44 44.99 16.32
N THR A 316 -11.49 45.10 17.25
CA THR A 316 -10.64 43.98 17.68
C THR A 316 -11.46 42.91 18.41
N ASP A 317 -12.32 43.30 19.34
CA ASP A 317 -13.20 42.37 20.07
C ASP A 317 -14.22 41.66 19.15
N ILE A 318 -14.79 42.38 18.17
CA ILE A 318 -15.70 41.78 17.18
C ILE A 318 -14.96 40.76 16.31
N LEU A 319 -13.71 41.03 15.95
CA LEU A 319 -12.89 40.09 15.20
C LEU A 319 -12.61 38.82 16.01
N GLU A 320 -12.35 38.95 17.31
CA GLU A 320 -12.07 37.81 18.18
C GLU A 320 -13.34 36.98 18.43
N ARG A 321 -14.51 37.61 18.60
CA ARG A 321 -15.79 36.92 18.82
C ARG A 321 -16.40 36.26 17.59
N SER A 322 -16.28 36.87 16.41
CA SER A 322 -16.92 36.35 15.19
C SER A 322 -16.30 35.06 14.64
N ARG A 323 -15.14 34.65 15.16
CA ARG A 323 -14.36 33.51 14.66
C ARG A 323 -13.72 32.66 15.76
N SER A 324 -14.29 32.70 16.98
CA SER A 324 -14.01 31.71 18.05
C SER A 324 -14.65 30.37 17.72
#